data_AF-A0A315XT92-F1
#
_entry.id   AF-A0A315XT92-F1
#
_cell.length_a   1.000
_cell.length_b   1.000
_cell.length_c   1.000
_cell.angle_alpha   90.00
_cell.angle_beta   90.00
_cell.angle_gamma   90.00
#
_symmetry.space_group_name_H-M   'P 1'
#
loop_
_entity.id
_entity.type
_entity.pdbx_description
1 polymer ?
#
loop_
_entity_poly.entity_id
_entity_poly.type
_entity_poly.pdbx_seq_one_letter_code
_entity_poly.pdbx_strand_id
1 'polypeptide(L)'
;MSAVFFDEKNINEDIDSIIILTKKYLEDNEMITRIIKHEDFCVAKISKFCGDIVGDKPETVKSIWDQLFIDSKVTANWENINIYHDNFGFSNELKEFISSHCDSIVQSECSEVTDKLKEDIITSDIEDNVFSKMISSLNINGFSSAYDTISDSKMKILIEKKAVPFSTENYEAISEAHPDLRLEFLIINQNDYISNMDDITINEDLLYDLVISPQIPHNTKQTLISKYACDFMSKSLAQIIVGNAYVINKEIFFKAWEELDENNQNKLLLNNYKLLGCDDLERCFKKLNKIYKELDDRTRRHDVKLRYSIENEKLAEYLEKKEYITSFSIQDSHNKSGVRKLLKDKIETRIIVCKVKNMGQSTKTSL
;
A
#
# COMPACT_ATOMS: atom_id res chain seq x y z
N MET A 1 -27.06 -11.20 59.50
CA MET A 1 -28.12 -10.40 58.85
C MET A 1 -28.09 -9.00 59.42
N SER A 2 -27.31 -8.09 58.82
CA SER A 2 -27.42 -6.66 59.11
C SER A 2 -28.03 -6.03 57.87
N ALA A 3 -29.30 -5.66 57.96
CA ALA A 3 -30.04 -5.03 56.87
C ALA A 3 -29.43 -3.67 56.58
N VAL A 4 -28.81 -3.52 55.40
CA VAL A 4 -28.63 -2.21 54.80
C VAL A 4 -30.00 -1.79 54.30
N PHE A 5 -30.56 -0.76 54.93
CA PHE A 5 -31.72 -0.07 54.40
C PHE A 5 -31.24 0.78 53.24
N PHE A 6 -31.31 0.23 52.03
CA PHE A 6 -31.45 1.09 50.86
C PHE A 6 -32.81 1.75 50.98
N ASP A 7 -32.84 3.08 51.04
CA ASP A 7 -34.08 3.78 50.71
C ASP A 7 -34.30 3.53 49.22
N GLU A 8 -35.32 2.75 48.86
CA GLU A 8 -35.63 2.36 47.46
C GLU A 8 -35.78 3.57 46.52
N LYS A 9 -35.89 4.80 47.06
CA LYS A 9 -35.98 6.04 46.30
C LYS A 9 -34.69 6.84 46.22
N ASN A 10 -33.73 6.62 47.12
CA ASN A 10 -32.48 7.38 47.14
C ASN A 10 -31.36 6.58 46.47
N ILE A 11 -30.97 7.01 45.28
CA ILE A 11 -29.89 6.41 44.48
C ILE A 11 -28.67 7.33 44.36
N ASN A 12 -28.65 8.46 45.08
CA ASN A 12 -27.60 9.48 44.97
C ASN A 12 -26.83 9.62 46.29
N GLU A 13 -26.42 8.50 46.88
CA GLU A 13 -25.51 8.55 48.03
C GLU A 13 -24.15 9.16 47.62
N ASP A 14 -23.50 9.86 48.56
CA ASP A 14 -22.17 10.41 48.32
C ASP A 14 -21.13 9.30 48.05
N ILE A 15 -20.21 9.55 47.11
CA ILE A 15 -19.21 8.55 46.69
C ILE A 15 -18.35 8.07 47.86
N ASP A 16 -17.98 8.95 48.80
CA ASP A 16 -17.16 8.53 49.95
C ASP A 16 -17.96 7.61 50.89
N SER A 17 -19.27 7.86 51.05
CA SER A 17 -20.18 6.96 51.77
C SER A 17 -20.29 5.59 51.09
N ILE A 18 -20.44 5.56 49.76
CA ILE A 18 -20.49 4.31 48.97
C ILE A 18 -19.18 3.53 49.12
N ILE A 19 -18.02 4.20 49.09
CA ILE A 19 -16.71 3.57 49.31
C ILE A 19 -16.62 2.95 50.71
N ILE A 20 -17.05 3.69 51.74
CA ILE A 20 -17.05 3.21 53.13
C ILE A 20 -17.96 1.98 53.28
N LEU A 21 -19.16 2.01 52.69
CA LEU A 21 -20.10 0.90 52.71
C LEU A 21 -19.52 -0.33 51.99
N THR A 22 -18.92 -0.13 50.82
CA THR A 22 -18.27 -1.20 50.06
C THR A 22 -17.15 -1.85 50.87
N LYS A 23 -16.31 -1.04 51.56
CA LYS A 23 -15.26 -1.54 52.46
C LYS A 23 -15.81 -2.31 53.65
N LYS A 24 -16.96 -1.90 54.20
CA LYS A 24 -17.61 -2.59 55.33
C LYS A 24 -18.10 -3.99 54.96
N TYR A 25 -18.51 -4.20 53.71
CA TYR A 25 -19.05 -5.47 53.21
C TYR A 25 -18.07 -6.24 52.32
N LEU A 26 -16.76 -6.06 52.51
CA LEU A 26 -15.70 -6.72 51.72
C LEU A 26 -15.80 -8.26 51.61
N GLU A 27 -16.49 -8.91 52.56
CA GLU A 27 -16.66 -10.38 52.57
C GLU A 27 -18.02 -10.82 51.99
N ASP A 28 -18.85 -9.88 51.54
CA ASP A 28 -20.20 -10.12 51.00
C ASP A 28 -20.31 -9.53 49.58
N ASN A 29 -19.85 -10.30 48.58
CA ASN A 29 -19.87 -9.92 47.17
C ASN A 29 -21.30 -9.63 46.65
N GLU A 30 -22.31 -10.34 47.16
CA GLU A 30 -23.71 -10.11 46.76
C GLU A 30 -24.16 -8.73 47.24
N MET A 31 -23.80 -8.36 48.47
CA MET A 31 -24.10 -7.04 49.03
C MET A 31 -23.36 -5.94 48.27
N ILE A 32 -22.07 -6.11 47.95
CA ILE A 32 -21.32 -5.11 47.17
C ILE A 32 -21.95 -4.91 45.78
N THR A 33 -22.29 -6.00 45.10
CA THR A 33 -22.93 -5.95 43.79
C THR A 33 -24.26 -5.19 43.85
N ARG A 34 -25.05 -5.41 44.90
CA ARG A 34 -26.28 -4.64 45.12
C ARG A 34 -26.03 -3.16 45.33
N ILE A 35 -25.01 -2.79 46.13
CA ILE A 35 -24.64 -1.39 46.38
C ILE A 35 -24.27 -0.71 45.05
N ILE A 36 -23.37 -1.31 44.27
CA ILE A 36 -22.87 -0.72 43.02
C ILE A 36 -24.00 -0.53 41.99
N LYS A 37 -24.91 -1.50 41.88
CA LYS A 37 -26.03 -1.44 40.94
C LYS A 37 -27.13 -0.47 41.34
N HIS A 38 -27.36 -0.31 42.64
CA HIS A 38 -28.42 0.55 43.16
C HIS A 38 -28.07 2.04 43.02
N GLU A 39 -26.83 2.40 43.34
CA GLU A 39 -26.40 3.80 43.38
C GLU A 39 -26.04 4.34 41.99
N ASP A 40 -26.42 5.58 41.70
CA ASP A 40 -26.05 6.34 40.51
C ASP A 40 -24.83 7.23 40.79
N PHE A 41 -23.64 6.70 40.46
CA PHE A 41 -22.39 7.39 40.66
C PHE A 41 -21.40 7.09 39.52
N CYS A 42 -20.37 7.93 39.42
CA CYS A 42 -19.23 7.69 38.56
C CYS A 42 -17.93 8.06 39.28
N VAL A 43 -17.02 7.11 39.36
CA VAL A 43 -15.73 7.27 40.04
C VAL A 43 -14.70 7.76 39.05
N ALA A 44 -14.04 8.87 39.38
CA ALA A 44 -12.95 9.42 38.56
C ALA A 44 -11.75 8.46 38.47
N LYS A 45 -11.36 7.83 39.59
CA LYS A 45 -10.20 6.95 39.70
C LYS A 45 -10.57 5.63 40.39
N ILE A 46 -10.44 4.51 39.69
CA ILE A 46 -10.88 3.18 40.14
C ILE A 46 -10.19 2.75 41.44
N SER A 47 -8.93 3.16 41.65
CA SER A 47 -8.16 2.84 42.85
C SER A 47 -8.76 3.39 44.16
N LYS A 48 -9.72 4.33 44.09
CA LYS A 48 -10.46 4.80 45.28
C LYS A 48 -11.31 3.68 45.90
N PHE A 49 -11.77 2.72 45.10
CA PHE A 49 -12.52 1.57 45.57
C PHE A 49 -11.54 0.46 45.98
N CYS A 50 -11.18 0.43 47.25
CA CYS A 50 -10.37 -0.65 47.85
C CYS A 50 -8.95 -0.84 47.24
N GLY A 51 -8.40 0.16 46.55
CA GLY A 51 -7.04 0.08 46.01
C GLY A 51 -5.95 -0.02 47.09
N ASP A 52 -6.23 0.43 48.31
CA ASP A 52 -5.35 0.31 49.48
C ASP A 52 -5.13 -1.14 49.95
N ILE A 53 -6.03 -2.06 49.60
CA ILE A 53 -5.98 -3.47 49.99
C ILE A 53 -5.82 -4.42 48.80
N VAL A 54 -5.53 -3.90 47.60
CA VAL A 54 -5.38 -4.72 46.37
C VAL A 54 -4.28 -5.77 46.52
N GLY A 55 -3.20 -5.45 47.25
CA GLY A 55 -2.12 -6.39 47.53
C GLY A 55 -2.50 -7.48 48.54
N ASP A 56 -3.41 -7.20 49.46
CA ASP A 56 -3.82 -8.13 50.53
C ASP A 56 -4.98 -9.04 50.09
N LYS A 57 -5.93 -8.49 49.30
CA LYS A 57 -7.15 -9.18 48.85
C LYS A 57 -7.40 -8.97 47.35
N PRO A 58 -6.50 -9.43 46.46
CA PRO A 58 -6.59 -9.16 45.02
C PRO A 58 -7.88 -9.66 44.38
N GLU A 59 -8.33 -10.87 44.70
CA GLU A 59 -9.56 -11.44 44.13
C GLU A 59 -10.82 -10.66 44.52
N THR A 60 -10.89 -10.21 45.77
CA THR A 60 -12.00 -9.37 46.25
C THR A 60 -12.01 -8.04 45.51
N VAL A 61 -10.85 -7.38 45.41
CA VAL A 61 -10.74 -6.08 44.72
C VAL A 61 -11.03 -6.23 43.22
N LYS A 62 -10.55 -7.31 42.60
CA LYS A 62 -10.86 -7.64 41.20
C LYS A 62 -12.36 -7.75 40.99
N SER A 63 -13.07 -8.52 41.82
CA SER A 63 -14.52 -8.66 41.72
C SER A 63 -15.26 -7.32 41.85
N ILE A 64 -14.77 -6.41 42.69
CA ILE A 64 -15.34 -5.06 42.83
C ILE A 64 -15.09 -4.24 41.56
N TRP A 65 -13.85 -4.22 41.08
CA TRP A 65 -13.47 -3.43 39.91
C TRP A 65 -14.12 -3.96 38.62
N ASP A 66 -14.26 -5.27 38.49
CA ASP A 66 -15.04 -5.92 37.42
C ASP A 66 -16.48 -5.42 37.44
N GLN A 67 -17.13 -5.41 38.61
CA GLN A 67 -18.51 -4.95 38.73
C GLN A 67 -18.64 -3.45 38.40
N LEU A 68 -17.67 -2.63 38.80
CA LEU A 68 -17.63 -1.22 38.45
C LEU A 68 -17.50 -0.99 36.93
N PHE A 69 -16.74 -1.83 36.23
CA PHE A 69 -16.67 -1.80 34.76
C PHE A 69 -17.97 -2.28 34.09
N ILE A 70 -18.53 -3.40 34.56
CA ILE A 70 -19.78 -3.97 34.03
C ILE A 70 -20.93 -2.95 34.12
N ASP A 71 -21.07 -2.26 35.26
CA ASP A 71 -22.12 -1.26 35.47
C ASP A 71 -21.71 0.16 35.04
N SER A 72 -20.56 0.31 34.37
CA SER A 72 -20.05 1.59 33.84
C SER A 72 -19.95 2.71 34.90
N LYS A 73 -19.56 2.36 36.13
CA LYS A 73 -19.44 3.27 37.29
C LYS A 73 -18.07 3.91 37.43
N VAL A 74 -17.22 3.82 36.40
CA VAL A 74 -15.86 4.37 36.36
C VAL A 74 -15.71 5.25 35.14
N THR A 75 -14.98 6.35 35.28
CA THR A 75 -14.63 7.21 34.14
C THR A 75 -13.82 6.44 33.11
N ALA A 76 -14.30 6.41 31.87
CA ALA A 76 -13.67 5.72 30.75
C ALA A 76 -12.47 6.52 30.22
N ASN A 77 -11.28 6.25 30.76
CA ASN A 77 -10.02 6.89 30.38
C ASN A 77 -8.85 5.89 30.47
N TRP A 78 -7.70 6.26 29.89
CA TRP A 78 -6.51 5.41 29.92
C TRP A 78 -5.94 5.19 31.32
N GLU A 79 -6.05 6.18 32.23
CA GLU A 79 -5.57 6.06 33.62
C GLU A 79 -6.21 4.86 34.34
N ASN A 80 -7.54 4.75 34.28
CA ASN A 80 -8.25 3.66 34.95
C ASN A 80 -8.00 2.30 34.28
N ILE A 81 -7.84 2.28 32.95
CA ILE A 81 -7.46 1.07 32.21
C ILE A 81 -6.08 0.59 32.65
N ASN A 82 -5.09 1.49 32.72
CA ASN A 82 -3.74 1.17 33.18
C ASN A 82 -3.75 0.63 34.61
N ILE A 83 -4.42 1.32 35.54
CA ILE A 83 -4.48 0.91 36.94
C ILE A 83 -5.07 -0.50 37.07
N TYR A 84 -6.17 -0.77 36.36
CA TYR A 84 -6.76 -2.10 36.37
C TYR A 84 -5.80 -3.14 35.78
N HIS A 85 -5.24 -2.85 34.59
CA HIS A 85 -4.35 -3.75 33.86
C HIS A 85 -3.10 -4.12 34.65
N ASP A 86 -2.49 -3.17 35.36
CA ASP A 86 -1.30 -3.41 36.18
C ASP A 86 -1.56 -4.39 37.33
N ASN A 87 -2.79 -4.41 37.86
CA ASN A 87 -3.16 -5.26 38.99
C ASN A 87 -3.74 -6.61 38.56
N PHE A 88 -4.50 -6.65 37.47
CA PHE A 88 -5.31 -7.83 37.10
C PHE A 88 -5.10 -8.32 35.66
N GLY A 89 -4.28 -7.64 34.87
CA GLY A 89 -4.02 -7.96 33.46
C GLY A 89 -5.18 -7.62 32.54
N PHE A 90 -5.13 -8.15 31.31
CA PHE A 90 -6.07 -7.83 30.24
C PHE A 90 -7.28 -8.78 30.21
N SER A 91 -8.14 -8.64 31.22
CA SER A 91 -9.33 -9.47 31.45
C SER A 91 -10.45 -9.25 30.40
N ASN A 92 -11.43 -10.15 30.36
CA ASN A 92 -12.58 -10.01 29.49
C ASN A 92 -13.45 -8.81 29.88
N GLU A 93 -13.62 -8.56 31.18
CA GLU A 93 -14.37 -7.42 31.69
C GLU A 93 -13.74 -6.09 31.25
N LEU A 94 -12.41 -6.01 31.26
CA LEU A 94 -11.70 -4.84 30.73
C LEU A 94 -11.89 -4.67 29.22
N LYS A 95 -11.84 -5.76 28.44
CA LYS A 95 -12.08 -5.72 26.99
C LYS A 95 -13.51 -5.27 26.67
N GLU A 96 -14.51 -5.78 27.37
CA GLU A 96 -15.92 -5.38 27.19
C GLU A 96 -16.14 -3.91 27.53
N PHE A 97 -15.51 -3.43 28.61
CA PHE A 97 -15.54 -2.01 28.98
C PHE A 97 -14.91 -1.12 27.90
N ILE A 98 -13.73 -1.51 27.40
CA ILE A 98 -13.02 -0.80 26.31
C ILE A 98 -13.90 -0.75 25.06
N SER A 99 -14.48 -1.88 24.66
CA SER A 99 -15.35 -1.95 23.47
C SER A 99 -16.57 -1.06 23.61
N SER A 100 -17.18 -1.02 24.79
CA SER A 100 -18.39 -0.22 25.05
C SER A 100 -18.12 1.29 25.16
N HIS A 101 -16.92 1.68 25.60
CA HIS A 101 -16.58 3.08 25.88
C HIS A 101 -15.42 3.62 25.02
N CYS A 102 -15.13 2.94 23.91
CA CYS A 102 -13.97 3.23 23.06
C CYS A 102 -13.87 4.72 22.68
N ASP A 103 -14.99 5.34 22.28
CA ASP A 103 -14.99 6.73 21.82
C ASP A 103 -14.62 7.73 22.92
N SER A 104 -14.96 7.45 24.18
CA SER A 104 -14.56 8.27 25.33
C SER A 104 -13.08 8.06 25.67
N ILE A 105 -12.62 6.80 25.63
CA ILE A 105 -11.25 6.43 25.97
C ILE A 105 -10.26 7.10 25.02
N VAL A 106 -10.50 7.03 23.71
CA VAL A 106 -9.59 7.58 22.68
C VAL A 106 -9.49 9.11 22.71
N GLN A 107 -10.43 9.80 23.36
CA GLN A 107 -10.39 11.25 23.58
C GLN A 107 -9.64 11.64 24.86
N SER A 108 -9.37 10.68 25.74
CA SER A 108 -8.65 10.91 26.99
C SER A 108 -7.13 10.92 26.80
N GLU A 109 -6.40 11.46 27.77
CA GLU A 109 -4.94 11.53 27.73
C GLU A 109 -4.31 10.14 27.82
N CYS A 110 -3.44 9.79 26.87
CA CYS A 110 -2.79 8.47 26.78
C CYS A 110 -1.31 8.47 27.19
N SER A 111 -0.80 9.56 27.78
CA SER A 111 0.63 9.78 28.10
C SER A 111 1.21 8.72 29.05
N GLU A 112 0.38 8.13 29.90
CA GLU A 112 0.78 7.14 30.91
C GLU A 112 0.58 5.68 30.48
N VAL A 113 0.14 5.41 29.24
CA VAL A 113 -0.12 4.05 28.76
C VAL A 113 1.17 3.23 28.70
N THR A 114 1.20 2.14 29.46
CA THR A 114 2.37 1.25 29.57
C THR A 114 2.59 0.45 28.29
N ASP A 115 3.84 0.10 27.99
CA ASP A 115 4.13 -0.72 26.81
C ASP A 115 3.50 -2.11 26.93
N LYS A 116 3.44 -2.68 28.14
CA LYS A 116 2.75 -3.95 28.40
C LYS A 116 1.28 -3.91 28.01
N LEU A 117 0.57 -2.83 28.34
CA LEU A 117 -0.83 -2.69 27.92
C LEU A 117 -0.97 -2.57 26.40
N LYS A 118 -0.06 -1.86 25.73
CA LYS A 118 -0.06 -1.77 24.25
C LYS A 118 0.12 -3.15 23.62
N GLU A 119 1.05 -3.96 24.12
CA GLU A 119 1.26 -5.34 23.65
C GLU A 119 -0.01 -6.17 23.82
N ASP A 120 -0.62 -6.15 25.01
CA ASP A 120 -1.84 -6.92 25.27
C ASP A 120 -3.00 -6.47 24.39
N ILE A 121 -3.12 -5.17 24.08
CA ILE A 121 -4.11 -4.66 23.12
C ILE A 121 -3.83 -5.20 21.70
N ILE A 122 -2.57 -5.18 21.27
CA ILE A 122 -2.13 -5.67 19.94
C ILE A 122 -2.46 -7.15 19.75
N THR A 123 -2.15 -7.98 20.74
CA THR A 123 -2.33 -9.45 20.65
C THR A 123 -3.71 -9.93 21.12
N SER A 124 -4.58 -9.02 21.54
CA SER A 124 -5.92 -9.38 22.02
C SER A 124 -6.85 -9.86 20.90
N ASP A 125 -8.07 -10.24 21.28
CA ASP A 125 -9.21 -10.53 20.43
C ASP A 125 -10.22 -9.37 20.32
N ILE A 126 -9.84 -8.14 20.74
CA ILE A 126 -10.68 -6.94 20.55
C ILE A 126 -11.04 -6.77 19.08
N GLU A 127 -12.30 -6.40 18.82
CA GLU A 127 -12.84 -6.17 17.47
C GLU A 127 -12.02 -5.12 16.68
N ASP A 128 -11.84 -5.36 15.39
CA ASP A 128 -11.01 -4.56 14.49
C ASP A 128 -11.40 -3.06 14.46
N ASN A 129 -12.69 -2.73 14.60
CA ASN A 129 -13.19 -1.35 14.63
C ASN A 129 -12.74 -0.60 15.90
N VAL A 130 -12.82 -1.24 17.06
CA VAL A 130 -12.38 -0.73 18.36
C VAL A 130 -10.86 -0.64 18.36
N PHE A 131 -10.19 -1.69 17.92
CA PHE A 131 -8.73 -1.74 17.77
C PHE A 131 -8.22 -0.57 16.92
N SER A 132 -8.76 -0.36 15.72
CA SER A 132 -8.35 0.73 14.83
C SER A 132 -8.48 2.13 15.47
N LYS A 133 -9.55 2.36 16.24
CA LYS A 133 -9.74 3.62 17.00
C LYS A 133 -8.68 3.76 18.10
N MET A 134 -8.44 2.70 18.87
CA MET A 134 -7.43 2.70 19.93
C MET A 134 -6.03 2.97 19.39
N ILE A 135 -5.60 2.24 18.35
CA ILE A 135 -4.30 2.43 17.69
C ILE A 135 -4.14 3.86 17.15
N SER A 136 -5.21 4.51 16.71
CA SER A 136 -5.13 5.91 16.25
C SER A 136 -4.85 6.90 17.38
N SER A 137 -5.27 6.59 18.62
CA SER A 137 -5.01 7.41 19.81
C SER A 137 -3.71 7.03 20.52
N LEU A 138 -3.29 5.78 20.40
CA LEU A 138 -2.05 5.27 20.95
C LEU A 138 -0.92 5.55 19.97
N ASN A 139 0.05 6.38 20.36
CA ASN A 139 1.24 6.61 19.54
C ASN A 139 2.17 5.39 19.61
N ILE A 140 1.82 4.31 18.90
CA ILE A 140 2.60 3.08 18.85
C ILE A 140 3.75 3.27 17.87
N ASN A 141 4.97 3.29 18.39
CA ASN A 141 6.20 3.37 17.62
C ASN A 141 6.98 2.08 17.82
N GLY A 142 6.55 1.02 17.13
CA GLY A 142 7.07 -0.33 17.32
C GLY A 142 6.48 -1.05 18.55
N PHE A 143 6.59 -2.37 18.50
CA PHE A 143 6.16 -3.30 19.54
C PHE A 143 7.05 -4.56 19.46
N SER A 144 7.05 -5.34 20.53
CA SER A 144 7.89 -6.50 20.77
C SER A 144 7.20 -7.84 20.48
N SER A 145 5.86 -7.85 20.38
CA SER A 145 5.11 -9.03 19.99
C SER A 145 5.55 -9.58 18.64
N ALA A 146 5.69 -10.90 18.58
CA ALA A 146 6.01 -11.59 17.32
C ALA A 146 4.83 -11.44 16.34
N TYR A 147 5.15 -11.15 15.07
CA TYR A 147 4.12 -10.77 14.10
C TYR A 147 3.13 -11.91 13.85
N ASP A 148 3.58 -13.17 13.89
CA ASP A 148 2.76 -14.38 13.75
C ASP A 148 1.69 -14.57 14.83
N THR A 149 1.81 -13.88 15.97
CA THR A 149 0.80 -13.88 17.04
C THR A 149 -0.34 -12.89 16.80
N ILE A 150 -0.20 -11.99 15.84
CA ILE A 150 -1.16 -10.94 15.50
C ILE A 150 -2.01 -11.45 14.33
N SER A 151 -3.32 -11.18 14.32
CA SER A 151 -4.16 -11.56 13.17
C SER A 151 -3.85 -10.71 11.94
N ASP A 152 -4.07 -11.26 10.74
CA ASP A 152 -3.93 -10.50 9.48
C ASP A 152 -4.72 -9.19 9.49
N SER A 153 -5.93 -9.20 10.05
CA SER A 153 -6.78 -8.01 10.12
C SER A 153 -6.17 -6.91 10.99
N LYS A 154 -5.59 -7.27 12.13
CA LYS A 154 -4.94 -6.32 13.04
C LYS A 154 -3.61 -5.85 12.50
N MET A 155 -2.82 -6.75 11.90
CA MET A 155 -1.57 -6.36 11.26
C MET A 155 -1.82 -5.37 10.13
N LYS A 156 -2.85 -5.59 9.30
CA LYS A 156 -3.27 -4.63 8.28
C LYS A 156 -3.57 -3.25 8.88
N ILE A 157 -4.32 -3.19 9.99
CA ILE A 157 -4.62 -1.93 10.68
C ILE A 157 -3.32 -1.26 11.19
N LEU A 158 -2.41 -2.01 11.79
CA LEU A 158 -1.13 -1.47 12.28
C LEU A 158 -0.29 -0.88 11.14
N ILE A 159 -0.26 -1.55 9.98
CA ILE A 159 0.40 -1.08 8.77
C ILE A 159 -0.27 0.22 8.27
N GLU A 160 -1.60 0.26 8.13
CA GLU A 160 -2.36 1.44 7.70
C GLU A 160 -2.14 2.66 8.61
N LYS A 161 -2.01 2.42 9.93
CA LYS A 161 -1.76 3.45 10.94
C LYS A 161 -0.28 3.81 11.09
N LYS A 162 0.62 3.19 10.30
CA LYS A 162 2.08 3.37 10.36
C LYS A 162 2.70 3.06 11.73
N ALA A 163 2.09 2.15 12.48
CA ALA A 163 2.61 1.67 13.76
C ALA A 163 3.80 0.70 13.57
N VAL A 164 3.87 0.05 12.41
CA VAL A 164 5.02 -0.77 11.99
C VAL A 164 5.98 0.09 11.17
N PRO A 165 7.18 0.43 11.69
CA PRO A 165 8.15 1.22 10.93
C PRO A 165 8.73 0.42 9.76
N PHE A 166 9.07 1.10 8.68
CA PHE A 166 9.70 0.46 7.54
C PHE A 166 11.17 0.11 7.82
N SER A 167 11.53 -1.16 7.67
CA SER A 167 12.90 -1.66 7.63
C SER A 167 12.94 -2.98 6.86
N THR A 168 14.15 -3.44 6.49
CA THR A 168 14.33 -4.74 5.85
C THR A 168 13.85 -5.87 6.75
N GLU A 169 14.18 -5.81 8.05
CA GLU A 169 13.79 -6.80 9.04
C GLU A 169 12.27 -6.87 9.19
N ASN A 170 11.58 -5.73 9.26
CA ASN A 170 10.12 -5.70 9.36
C ASN A 170 9.44 -6.16 8.06
N TYR A 171 10.02 -5.85 6.90
CA TYR A 171 9.52 -6.37 5.63
C TYR A 171 9.63 -7.90 5.56
N GLU A 172 10.75 -8.47 5.98
CA GLU A 172 10.96 -9.92 6.03
C GLU A 172 10.00 -10.58 7.03
N ALA A 173 9.85 -10.00 8.23
CA ALA A 173 8.91 -10.50 9.24
C ALA A 173 7.46 -10.49 8.75
N ILE A 174 7.02 -9.41 8.09
CA ILE A 174 5.69 -9.35 7.46
C ILE A 174 5.59 -10.38 6.33
N SER A 175 6.65 -10.56 5.55
CA SER A 175 6.65 -11.49 4.43
C SER A 175 6.49 -12.95 4.88
N GLU A 176 7.01 -13.29 6.05
CA GLU A 176 6.90 -14.62 6.65
C GLU A 176 5.56 -14.83 7.36
N ALA A 177 5.15 -13.88 8.21
CA ALA A 177 3.93 -14.01 9.02
C ALA A 177 2.64 -13.68 8.27
N HIS A 178 2.68 -12.68 7.37
CA HIS A 178 1.53 -12.11 6.67
C HIS A 178 1.82 -11.86 5.17
N PRO A 179 2.07 -12.91 4.38
CA PRO A 179 2.55 -12.79 3.01
C PRO A 179 1.64 -11.96 2.09
N ASP A 180 0.34 -11.93 2.36
CA ASP A 180 -0.66 -11.16 1.59
C ASP A 180 -0.60 -9.65 1.88
N LEU A 181 0.01 -9.22 2.99
CA LEU A 181 0.13 -7.82 3.38
C LEU A 181 1.40 -7.13 2.84
N ARG A 182 2.31 -7.89 2.20
CA ARG A 182 3.57 -7.34 1.64
C ARG A 182 3.32 -6.18 0.68
N LEU A 183 2.36 -6.33 -0.22
CA LEU A 183 2.01 -5.28 -1.19
C LEU A 183 1.55 -4.00 -0.49
N GLU A 184 0.65 -4.15 0.48
CA GLU A 184 0.08 -3.03 1.23
C GLU A 184 1.15 -2.30 2.06
N PHE A 185 2.06 -3.06 2.69
CA PHE A 185 3.18 -2.51 3.44
C PHE A 185 4.12 -1.67 2.57
N LEU A 186 4.44 -2.13 1.36
CA LEU A 186 5.26 -1.37 0.40
C LEU A 186 4.54 -0.13 -0.15
N ILE A 187 3.22 -0.21 -0.37
CA ILE A 187 2.42 0.93 -0.83
C ILE A 187 2.42 2.05 0.23
N ILE A 188 2.17 1.70 1.50
CA ILE A 188 2.07 2.68 2.59
C ILE A 188 3.43 3.33 2.92
N ASN A 189 4.51 2.55 2.81
CA ASN A 189 5.88 2.99 3.10
C ASN A 189 6.70 3.30 1.85
N GLN A 190 6.03 3.74 0.78
CA GLN A 190 6.63 3.90 -0.55
C GLN A 190 7.96 4.68 -0.57
N ASN A 191 8.04 5.81 0.13
CA ASN A 191 9.24 6.65 0.10
C ASN A 191 10.44 5.95 0.74
N ASP A 192 10.22 5.28 1.87
CA ASP A 192 11.25 4.55 2.59
C ASP A 192 11.65 3.30 1.82
N TYR A 193 10.69 2.61 1.21
CA TYR A 193 10.95 1.49 0.32
C TYR A 193 11.83 1.91 -0.85
N ILE A 194 11.49 2.99 -1.57
CA ILE A 194 12.30 3.43 -2.72
C ILE A 194 13.71 3.85 -2.31
N SER A 195 13.88 4.38 -1.10
CA SER A 195 15.19 4.76 -0.58
C SER A 195 16.07 3.55 -0.22
N ASN A 196 15.46 2.42 0.14
CA ASN A 196 16.16 1.21 0.60
C ASN A 196 15.89 -0.01 -0.31
N MET A 197 15.46 0.23 -1.55
CA MET A 197 14.98 -0.84 -2.42
C MET A 197 16.05 -1.89 -2.75
N ASP A 198 17.34 -1.56 -2.62
CA ASP A 198 18.46 -2.47 -2.88
C ASP A 198 18.56 -3.59 -1.85
N ASP A 199 18.03 -3.37 -0.65
CA ASP A 199 18.05 -4.33 0.45
C ASP A 199 16.77 -5.19 0.51
N ILE A 200 15.75 -4.83 -0.28
CA ILE A 200 14.45 -5.51 -0.28
C ILE A 200 14.35 -6.43 -1.49
N THR A 201 14.13 -7.72 -1.23
CA THR A 201 13.88 -8.71 -2.28
C THR A 201 12.39 -8.74 -2.63
N ILE A 202 12.08 -8.52 -3.91
CA ILE A 202 10.72 -8.72 -4.46
C ILE A 202 10.76 -9.76 -5.58
N ASN A 203 9.61 -10.37 -5.87
CA ASN A 203 9.44 -11.29 -6.99
C ASN A 203 8.70 -10.62 -8.17
N GLU A 204 8.56 -11.35 -9.28
CA GLU A 204 7.86 -10.89 -10.49
C GLU A 204 6.41 -10.46 -10.22
N ASP A 205 5.66 -11.28 -9.47
CA ASP A 205 4.24 -11.01 -9.17
C ASP A 205 4.08 -9.71 -8.36
N LEU A 206 4.90 -9.53 -7.31
CA LEU A 206 4.84 -8.33 -6.48
C LEU A 206 5.27 -7.08 -7.26
N LEU A 207 6.26 -7.18 -8.16
CA LEU A 207 6.59 -6.08 -9.08
C LEU A 207 5.38 -5.71 -9.94
N TYR A 208 4.72 -6.70 -10.54
CA TYR A 208 3.56 -6.48 -11.38
C TYR A 208 2.46 -5.75 -10.60
N ASP A 209 2.12 -6.23 -9.41
CA ASP A 209 1.09 -5.67 -8.55
C ASP A 209 1.40 -4.22 -8.13
N LEU A 210 2.66 -3.92 -7.79
CA LEU A 210 3.11 -2.55 -7.50
C LEU A 210 2.96 -1.63 -8.72
N VAL A 211 3.32 -2.11 -9.91
CA VAL A 211 3.26 -1.31 -11.15
C VAL A 211 1.82 -1.07 -11.60
N ILE A 212 0.88 -1.98 -11.37
CA ILE A 212 -0.54 -1.76 -11.70
C ILE A 212 -1.29 -0.97 -10.62
N SER A 213 -0.80 -0.95 -9.38
CA SER A 213 -1.49 -0.30 -8.26
C SER A 213 -1.79 1.19 -8.54
N PRO A 214 -3.04 1.64 -8.36
CA PRO A 214 -3.40 3.05 -8.55
C PRO A 214 -2.85 3.97 -7.46
N GLN A 215 -2.45 3.41 -6.30
CA GLN A 215 -1.90 4.17 -5.18
C GLN A 215 -0.43 4.54 -5.40
N ILE A 216 0.24 3.88 -6.34
CA ILE A 216 1.64 4.16 -6.68
C ILE A 216 1.68 5.24 -7.79
N PRO A 217 2.28 6.41 -7.56
CA PRO A 217 2.47 7.42 -8.61
C PRO A 217 3.44 6.97 -9.71
N HIS A 218 3.31 7.59 -10.89
CA HIS A 218 4.06 7.24 -12.10
C HIS A 218 5.59 7.31 -11.91
N ASN A 219 6.10 8.28 -11.15
CA ASN A 219 7.53 8.40 -10.86
C ASN A 219 8.07 7.18 -10.10
N THR A 220 7.32 6.66 -9.14
CA THR A 220 7.73 5.45 -8.43
C THR A 220 7.64 4.23 -9.32
N LYS A 221 6.59 4.10 -10.13
CA LYS A 221 6.49 3.02 -11.14
C LYS A 221 7.67 3.05 -12.10
N GLN A 222 8.07 4.24 -12.54
CA GLN A 222 9.25 4.45 -13.36
C GLN A 222 10.52 3.93 -12.68
N THR A 223 10.72 4.22 -11.39
CA THR A 223 11.87 3.70 -10.63
C THR A 223 11.86 2.18 -10.54
N LEU A 224 10.70 1.58 -10.24
CA LEU A 224 10.54 0.12 -10.16
C LEU A 224 10.84 -0.55 -11.51
N ILE A 225 10.32 -0.02 -12.61
CA ILE A 225 10.57 -0.54 -13.96
C ILE A 225 12.06 -0.40 -14.30
N SER A 226 12.67 0.75 -14.05
CA SER A 226 14.08 0.97 -14.34
C SER A 226 14.99 0.00 -13.59
N LYS A 227 14.61 -0.39 -12.36
CA LYS A 227 15.37 -1.31 -11.54
C LYS A 227 15.16 -2.78 -11.92
N TYR A 228 13.90 -3.22 -11.97
CA TYR A 228 13.58 -4.65 -11.94
C TYR A 228 13.15 -5.23 -13.30
N ALA A 229 12.82 -4.39 -14.29
CA ALA A 229 12.23 -4.90 -15.53
C ALA A 229 13.18 -5.80 -16.33
N CYS A 230 14.52 -5.66 -16.22
CA CYS A 230 15.45 -6.55 -16.92
C CYS A 230 15.40 -7.99 -16.39
N ASP A 231 15.16 -8.15 -15.09
CA ASP A 231 15.17 -9.43 -14.39
C ASP A 231 13.80 -10.12 -14.43
N PHE A 232 12.73 -9.33 -14.32
CA PHE A 232 11.35 -9.82 -14.21
C PHE A 232 10.48 -9.44 -15.41
N MET A 233 11.08 -9.31 -16.61
CA MET A 233 10.29 -8.98 -17.80
C MET A 233 9.29 -10.10 -18.11
N SER A 234 8.02 -9.72 -18.18
CA SER A 234 6.92 -10.58 -18.61
C SER A 234 6.09 -9.91 -19.68
N LYS A 235 5.28 -10.69 -20.40
CA LYS A 235 4.33 -10.16 -21.40
C LYS A 235 3.41 -9.07 -20.82
N SER A 236 2.91 -9.26 -19.62
CA SER A 236 2.02 -8.30 -18.96
C SER A 236 2.75 -7.01 -18.60
N LEU A 237 3.97 -7.10 -18.06
CA LEU A 237 4.81 -5.94 -17.77
C LEU A 237 5.20 -5.19 -19.07
N ALA A 238 5.56 -5.92 -20.12
CA ALA A 238 5.89 -5.34 -21.42
C ALA A 238 4.70 -4.57 -22.02
N GLN A 239 3.48 -5.10 -21.89
CA GLN A 239 2.27 -4.39 -22.33
C GLN A 239 2.01 -3.12 -21.53
N ILE A 240 2.26 -3.13 -20.21
CA ILE A 240 2.19 -1.93 -19.38
C ILE A 240 3.20 -0.89 -19.86
N ILE A 241 4.45 -1.29 -20.14
CA ILE A 241 5.49 -0.40 -20.67
C ILE A 241 5.05 0.23 -21.99
N VAL A 242 4.44 -0.53 -22.90
CA VAL A 242 3.95 -0.02 -24.19
C VAL A 242 2.81 0.98 -24.02
N GLY A 243 1.89 0.71 -23.10
CA GLY A 243 0.69 1.51 -22.89
C GLY A 243 0.92 2.82 -22.14
N ASN A 244 2.10 3.00 -21.54
CA ASN A 244 2.40 4.13 -20.67
C ASN A 244 3.70 4.82 -21.11
N ALA A 245 3.84 6.11 -20.77
CA ALA A 245 4.99 6.92 -21.17
C ALA A 245 6.21 6.73 -20.26
N TYR A 246 6.63 5.48 -20.03
CA TYR A 246 7.82 5.19 -19.25
C TYR A 246 9.10 5.39 -20.08
N VAL A 247 10.11 6.00 -19.47
CA VAL A 247 11.44 6.16 -20.03
C VAL A 247 12.21 4.85 -19.78
N ILE A 248 12.49 4.11 -20.85
CA ILE A 248 13.23 2.84 -20.75
C ILE A 248 14.63 2.96 -21.35
N ASN A 249 15.53 2.06 -20.92
CA ASN A 249 16.83 1.91 -21.55
C ASN A 249 16.75 0.85 -22.68
N LYS A 250 17.86 0.69 -23.42
CA LYS A 250 17.95 -0.24 -24.55
C LYS A 250 17.80 -1.72 -24.15
N GLU A 251 18.24 -2.08 -22.95
CA GLU A 251 18.13 -3.46 -22.46
C GLU A 251 16.68 -3.82 -22.15
N ILE A 252 15.99 -2.98 -21.38
CA ILE A 252 14.54 -3.11 -21.09
C ILE A 252 13.75 -3.14 -22.39
N PHE A 253 14.10 -2.29 -23.37
CA PHE A 253 13.47 -2.31 -24.69
C PHE A 253 13.52 -3.70 -25.34
N PHE A 254 14.71 -4.31 -25.41
CA PHE A 254 14.83 -5.62 -26.06
C PHE A 254 14.23 -6.76 -25.24
N LYS A 255 14.28 -6.69 -23.90
CA LYS A 255 13.57 -7.63 -23.03
C LYS A 255 12.07 -7.58 -23.31
N ALA A 256 11.47 -6.40 -23.30
CA ALA A 256 10.06 -6.22 -23.62
C ALA A 256 9.75 -6.63 -25.07
N TRP A 257 10.65 -6.35 -26.01
CA TRP A 257 10.47 -6.69 -27.42
C TRP A 257 10.21 -8.18 -27.66
N GLU A 258 10.93 -9.07 -26.96
CA GLU A 258 10.80 -10.51 -27.14
C GLU A 258 9.48 -11.07 -26.56
N GLU A 259 8.87 -10.39 -25.58
CA GLU A 259 7.61 -10.79 -24.94
C GLU A 259 6.35 -10.34 -25.70
N LEU A 260 6.50 -9.44 -26.68
CA LEU A 260 5.38 -8.76 -27.34
C LEU A 260 5.03 -9.37 -28.70
N ASP A 261 3.73 -9.30 -29.02
CA ASP A 261 3.27 -9.52 -30.40
C ASP A 261 3.69 -8.38 -31.33
N GLU A 262 3.59 -8.61 -32.64
CA GLU A 262 3.98 -7.65 -33.68
C GLU A 262 3.27 -6.29 -33.53
N ASN A 263 2.00 -6.27 -33.09
CA ASN A 263 1.25 -5.02 -32.93
C ASN A 263 1.83 -4.16 -31.81
N ASN A 264 2.16 -4.76 -30.68
CA ASN A 264 2.75 -4.07 -29.55
C ASN A 264 4.26 -3.79 -29.77
N GLN A 265 4.97 -4.64 -30.50
CA GLN A 265 6.33 -4.35 -30.98
C GLN A 265 6.36 -3.07 -31.85
N ASN A 266 5.41 -2.91 -32.78
CA ASN A 266 5.30 -1.67 -33.57
C ASN A 266 5.14 -0.42 -32.69
N LYS A 267 4.30 -0.49 -31.65
CA LYS A 267 4.11 0.61 -30.70
C LYS A 267 5.37 0.85 -29.86
N LEU A 268 5.99 -0.21 -29.34
CA LEU A 268 7.21 -0.12 -28.54
C LEU A 268 8.33 0.57 -29.35
N LEU A 269 8.50 0.19 -30.61
CA LEU A 269 9.44 0.81 -31.55
C LEU A 269 9.14 2.31 -31.72
N LEU A 270 7.90 2.68 -32.05
CA LEU A 270 7.54 4.07 -32.27
C LEU A 270 7.70 4.95 -31.02
N ASN A 271 7.50 4.38 -29.83
CA ASN A 271 7.69 5.10 -28.58
C ASN A 271 9.19 5.30 -28.25
N ASN A 272 10.07 4.40 -28.72
CA ASN A 272 11.45 4.30 -28.21
C ASN A 272 12.55 4.25 -29.28
N TYR A 273 12.24 4.48 -30.56
CA TYR A 273 13.20 4.37 -31.68
C TYR A 273 14.48 5.20 -31.48
N LYS A 274 14.40 6.29 -30.71
CA LYS A 274 15.55 7.17 -30.42
C LYS A 274 16.67 6.47 -29.66
N LEU A 275 16.36 5.40 -28.93
CA LEU A 275 17.32 4.56 -28.20
C LEU A 275 18.16 3.65 -29.12
N LEU A 276 17.73 3.46 -30.36
CA LEU A 276 18.22 2.42 -31.25
C LEU A 276 19.22 2.97 -32.28
N GLY A 277 20.33 2.26 -32.46
CA GLY A 277 21.25 2.47 -33.58
C GLY A 277 20.75 1.81 -34.86
N CYS A 278 21.48 2.00 -35.97
CA CYS A 278 21.10 1.43 -37.26
C CYS A 278 21.01 -0.10 -37.22
N ASP A 279 21.95 -0.78 -36.57
CA ASP A 279 21.97 -2.24 -36.50
C ASP A 279 20.81 -2.78 -35.64
N ASP A 280 20.45 -2.05 -34.58
CA ASP A 280 19.30 -2.36 -33.73
C ASP A 280 17.98 -2.22 -34.48
N LEU A 281 17.84 -1.12 -35.24
CA LEU A 281 16.67 -0.85 -36.07
C LEU A 281 16.52 -1.91 -37.16
N GLU A 282 17.61 -2.27 -37.84
CA GLU A 282 17.63 -3.33 -38.84
C GLU A 282 17.17 -4.67 -38.23
N ARG A 283 17.68 -5.02 -37.04
CA ARG A 283 17.24 -6.21 -36.29
C ARG A 283 15.74 -6.15 -35.98
N CYS A 284 15.21 -5.00 -35.59
CA CYS A 284 13.78 -4.84 -35.31
C CYS A 284 12.95 -5.02 -36.59
N PHE A 285 13.33 -4.35 -37.69
CA PHE A 285 12.60 -4.44 -38.96
C PHE A 285 12.58 -5.85 -39.53
N LYS A 286 13.67 -6.61 -39.43
CA LYS A 286 13.73 -8.03 -39.83
C LYS A 286 12.69 -8.91 -39.13
N LYS A 287 12.33 -8.58 -37.88
CA LYS A 287 11.31 -9.32 -37.11
C LYS A 287 9.88 -8.90 -37.44
N LEU A 288 9.69 -7.67 -37.93
CA LEU A 288 8.39 -7.13 -38.28
C LEU A 288 7.98 -7.63 -39.67
N ASN A 289 6.86 -8.33 -39.75
CA ASN A 289 6.44 -9.01 -40.98
C ASN A 289 5.47 -8.18 -41.84
N LYS A 290 5.05 -7.02 -41.35
CA LYS A 290 4.06 -6.15 -42.01
C LYS A 290 4.61 -4.76 -42.29
N ILE A 291 4.29 -3.80 -41.43
CA ILE A 291 4.33 -2.36 -41.72
C ILE A 291 5.72 -1.87 -42.10
N TYR A 292 6.75 -2.38 -41.44
CA TYR A 292 8.13 -1.92 -41.59
C TYR A 292 9.05 -2.96 -42.24
N LYS A 293 8.49 -4.06 -42.75
CA LYS A 293 9.28 -5.19 -43.25
C LYS A 293 10.28 -4.74 -44.30
N GLU A 294 9.86 -3.95 -45.28
CA GLU A 294 10.73 -3.50 -46.39
C GLU A 294 11.90 -2.60 -45.92
N LEU A 295 11.86 -2.05 -44.69
CA LEU A 295 13.00 -1.30 -44.15
C LEU A 295 14.18 -2.21 -43.76
N ASP A 296 14.01 -3.54 -43.75
CA ASP A 296 15.08 -4.49 -43.44
C ASP A 296 16.14 -4.64 -44.55
N ASP A 297 15.76 -4.44 -45.83
CA ASP A 297 16.60 -4.68 -46.99
C ASP A 297 17.58 -3.53 -47.27
N ARG A 298 18.69 -3.50 -46.55
CA ARG A 298 19.76 -2.50 -46.78
C ARG A 298 20.79 -2.93 -47.83
N THR A 299 20.55 -4.02 -48.56
CA THR A 299 21.50 -4.56 -49.57
C THR A 299 21.49 -3.74 -50.86
N ARG A 300 20.42 -2.98 -51.09
CA ARG A 300 20.21 -2.15 -52.27
C ARG A 300 19.44 -0.89 -51.91
N ARG A 301 19.63 0.15 -52.72
CA ARG A 301 18.81 1.36 -52.64
C ARG A 301 17.42 1.06 -53.19
N HIS A 302 16.39 1.35 -52.42
CA HIS A 302 15.00 1.20 -52.83
C HIS A 302 14.09 2.13 -52.01
N ASP A 303 12.84 2.28 -52.47
CA ASP A 303 11.85 3.14 -51.82
C ASP A 303 10.87 2.28 -51.02
N VAL A 304 10.63 2.66 -49.76
CA VAL A 304 9.66 2.02 -48.86
C VAL A 304 8.51 2.98 -48.60
N LYS A 305 7.28 2.48 -48.66
CA LYS A 305 6.06 3.28 -48.45
C LYS A 305 5.44 2.97 -47.09
N LEU A 306 5.38 3.98 -46.23
CA LEU A 306 4.70 3.91 -44.94
C LEU A 306 3.39 4.71 -45.00
N ARG A 307 2.36 4.28 -44.27
CA ARG A 307 1.16 5.09 -44.06
C ARG A 307 1.56 6.37 -43.31
N TYR A 308 1.04 7.51 -43.72
CA TYR A 308 1.29 8.75 -42.99
C TYR A 308 0.69 8.70 -41.58
N SER A 309 1.55 8.96 -40.60
CA SER A 309 1.20 9.31 -39.22
C SER A 309 2.32 10.20 -38.67
N ILE A 310 2.03 10.96 -37.61
CA ILE A 310 3.03 11.84 -36.98
C ILE A 310 4.20 11.01 -36.45
N GLU A 311 3.93 9.82 -35.94
CA GLU A 311 4.91 8.89 -35.39
C GLU A 311 5.82 8.33 -36.51
N ASN A 312 5.23 7.95 -37.66
CA ASN A 312 6.00 7.46 -38.81
C ASN A 312 6.84 8.55 -39.45
N GLU A 313 6.36 9.79 -39.49
CA GLU A 313 7.14 10.94 -39.94
C GLU A 313 8.35 11.18 -39.03
N LYS A 314 8.13 11.21 -37.71
CA LYS A 314 9.21 11.32 -36.71
C LYS A 314 10.21 10.18 -36.77
N LEU A 315 9.76 8.95 -37.07
CA LEU A 315 10.65 7.81 -37.31
C LEU A 315 11.47 8.05 -38.58
N ALA A 316 10.85 8.47 -39.69
CA ALA A 316 11.55 8.74 -40.95
C ALA A 316 12.62 9.85 -40.80
N GLU A 317 12.30 10.94 -40.11
CA GLU A 317 13.26 12.00 -39.77
C GLU A 317 14.47 11.45 -39.00
N TYR A 318 14.23 10.56 -38.03
CA TYR A 318 15.30 9.94 -37.27
C TYR A 318 16.14 8.99 -38.10
N LEU A 319 15.51 8.19 -38.96
CA LEU A 319 16.19 7.29 -39.89
C LEU A 319 17.08 8.08 -40.86
N GLU A 320 16.63 9.25 -41.34
CA GLU A 320 17.42 10.14 -42.19
C GLU A 320 18.61 10.71 -41.41
N LYS A 321 18.38 11.20 -40.19
CA LYS A 321 19.43 11.71 -39.31
C LYS A 321 20.51 10.67 -38.97
N LYS A 322 20.12 9.39 -38.84
CA LYS A 322 21.04 8.27 -38.60
C LYS A 322 21.67 7.71 -39.87
N GLU A 323 21.39 8.33 -41.03
CA GLU A 323 21.80 7.85 -42.35
C GLU A 323 21.36 6.40 -42.65
N TYR A 324 20.27 5.94 -42.01
CA TYR A 324 19.64 4.67 -42.34
C TYR A 324 18.93 4.77 -43.70
N ILE A 325 18.31 5.92 -43.96
CA ILE A 325 17.75 6.31 -45.25
C ILE A 325 18.48 7.54 -45.78
N THR A 326 18.47 7.73 -47.11
CA THR A 326 19.09 8.92 -47.73
C THR A 326 18.17 10.15 -47.72
N SER A 327 16.85 9.93 -47.68
CA SER A 327 15.84 10.98 -47.67
C SER A 327 14.44 10.39 -47.47
N PHE A 328 13.46 11.20 -47.05
CA PHE A 328 12.04 10.86 -47.13
C PHE A 328 11.20 11.97 -47.77
N SER A 329 9.99 11.64 -48.23
CA SER A 329 9.03 12.62 -48.77
C SER A 329 7.59 12.23 -48.43
N ILE A 330 6.71 13.21 -48.23
CA ILE A 330 5.28 12.99 -48.00
C ILE A 330 4.54 13.21 -49.33
N GLN A 331 3.75 12.21 -49.74
CA GLN A 331 3.02 12.22 -51.01
C GLN A 331 1.54 11.92 -50.76
N ASP A 332 0.65 12.52 -51.55
CA ASP A 332 -0.76 12.13 -51.58
C ASP A 332 -0.88 10.80 -52.34
N SER A 333 -1.46 9.77 -51.72
CA SER A 333 -1.83 8.51 -52.36
C SER A 333 -2.99 8.80 -53.30
N HIS A 334 -2.70 8.91 -54.59
CA HIS A 334 -3.73 9.04 -55.61
C HIS A 334 -4.44 7.70 -55.79
N ASN A 335 -5.57 7.52 -55.10
CA ASN A 335 -6.60 6.63 -55.62
C ASN A 335 -7.21 7.30 -56.86
N LYS A 336 -7.01 6.69 -58.04
CA LYS A 336 -7.63 7.10 -59.30
C LYS A 336 -9.14 6.82 -59.26
N SER A 337 -9.89 7.61 -58.50
CA SER A 337 -11.34 7.75 -58.67
C SER A 337 -11.75 9.08 -58.06
N GLY A 338 -11.99 10.07 -58.92
CA GLY A 338 -12.22 11.44 -58.51
C GLY A 338 -13.50 11.61 -57.69
N VAL A 339 -13.36 12.00 -56.43
CA VAL A 339 -14.32 12.82 -55.71
C VAL A 339 -13.53 13.67 -54.70
N ARG A 340 -13.71 14.99 -54.72
CA ARG A 340 -13.17 15.90 -53.71
C ARG A 340 -13.76 15.53 -52.35
N LYS A 341 -12.93 15.04 -51.43
CA LYS A 341 -13.30 14.78 -50.03
C LYS A 341 -12.55 15.69 -49.07
N LEU A 342 -13.24 16.06 -48.00
CA LEU A 342 -12.92 17.10 -47.02
C LEU A 342 -11.57 16.86 -46.30
N LEU A 343 -11.02 17.92 -45.70
CA LEU A 343 -9.70 17.97 -45.03
C LEU A 343 -9.41 16.84 -44.01
N LYS A 344 -10.42 16.23 -43.38
CA LYS A 344 -10.25 15.07 -42.49
C LYS A 344 -9.89 13.77 -43.24
N ASP A 345 -10.42 13.59 -44.46
CA ASP A 345 -10.14 12.40 -45.30
C ASP A 345 -8.78 12.52 -46.04
N LYS A 346 -8.23 13.74 -46.18
CA LYS A 346 -6.92 13.95 -46.83
C LYS A 346 -5.73 13.38 -46.04
N ILE A 347 -5.82 13.32 -44.72
CA ILE A 347 -4.76 12.75 -43.86
C ILE A 347 -4.68 11.24 -44.08
N GLU A 348 -5.82 10.57 -44.29
CA GLU A 348 -5.86 9.12 -44.53
C GLU A 348 -5.27 8.71 -45.88
N THR A 349 -5.19 9.64 -46.83
CA THR A 349 -4.63 9.39 -48.15
C THR A 349 -3.13 9.68 -48.27
N ARG A 350 -2.43 10.14 -47.23
CA ARG A 350 -0.99 10.45 -47.36
C ARG A 350 -0.11 9.23 -47.11
N ILE A 351 1.00 9.15 -47.83
CA ILE A 351 2.06 8.16 -47.62
C ILE A 351 3.41 8.85 -47.41
N ILE A 352 4.27 8.22 -46.63
CA ILE A 352 5.66 8.60 -46.46
C ILE A 352 6.49 7.66 -47.32
N VAL A 353 7.31 8.21 -48.22
CA VAL A 353 8.22 7.45 -49.08
C VAL A 353 9.64 7.63 -48.58
N CYS A 354 10.21 6.58 -48.02
CA CYS A 354 11.57 6.54 -47.47
C CYS A 354 12.53 5.90 -48.48
N LYS A 355 13.66 6.57 -48.78
CA LYS A 355 14.69 6.03 -49.68
C LYS A 355 15.79 5.32 -48.88
N VAL A 356 15.74 3.99 -48.80
CA VAL A 356 16.69 3.20 -48.00
C VAL A 356 18.12 3.29 -48.55
N LYS A 357 19.10 3.52 -47.66
CA LYS A 357 20.52 3.59 -48.02
C LYS A 357 21.09 2.18 -48.20
N ASN A 358 21.92 2.00 -49.23
CA ASN A 358 22.68 0.76 -49.42
C ASN A 358 23.90 0.74 -48.48
N MET A 359 24.02 -0.28 -47.63
CA MET A 359 25.16 -0.49 -46.72
C MET A 359 26.48 -0.77 -47.44
N GLY A 360 26.43 -1.35 -48.65
CA GLY A 360 27.62 -1.73 -49.44
C GLY A 360 28.40 -0.56 -50.07
N GLN A 361 28.07 0.69 -49.77
CA GLN A 361 28.75 1.88 -50.31
C GLN A 361 29.59 2.66 -49.29
N SER A 362 29.79 2.16 -48.06
CA SER A 362 30.70 2.82 -47.11
C SER A 362 32.17 2.48 -47.41
N THR A 363 32.86 3.47 -48.01
CA THR A 363 34.31 3.65 -48.31
C THR A 363 34.70 3.67 -49.79
N LYS A 364 34.35 4.75 -50.49
CA LYS A 364 35.17 5.32 -51.59
C LYS A 364 35.07 6.84 -51.63
N THR A 365 35.63 7.50 -50.62
CA THR A 365 36.11 8.90 -50.63
C THR A 365 36.72 9.10 -49.25
N SER A 366 38.04 9.11 -49.08
CA SER A 366 38.92 10.19 -49.53
C SER A 366 40.30 9.66 -49.97
N LEU A 367 40.78 10.18 -51.11
CA LEU A 367 42.19 10.26 -51.48
C LEU A 367 42.64 11.69 -51.23
#